data_AF-A0A2N2D9K4-F1
#
_entry.id   AF-A0A2N2D9K4-F1
#
_cell.length_a   1.000
_cell.length_b   1.000
_cell.length_c   1.000
_cell.angle_alpha   90.00
_cell.angle_beta   90.00
_cell.angle_gamma   90.00
#
_symmetry.space_group_name_H-M   'P 1'
#
loop_
_entity.id
_entity.type
_entity.pdbx_description
1 polymer ?
#
loop_
_entity_poly.entity_id
_entity_poly.type
_entity_poly.pdbx_seq_one_letter_code
_entity_poly.pdbx_strand_id
1 'polypeptide(L)' 'YDGSTTKREVDPYGLICRFNNWYLIGFCREKQNRRVFLLDHIQRLKVKENSVISLPADFSLRDI' A
#
# COMPACT_ATOMS: atom_id res chain seq x y z
N TYR A 1 0.01 2.56 19.91
CA TYR A 1 0.96 2.89 18.84
C TYR A 1 2.06 3.74 19.45
N ASP A 2 3.33 3.40 19.23
CA ASP A 2 4.49 4.10 19.81
C ASP A 2 4.87 5.38 19.06
N GLY A 3 4.12 5.74 18.01
CA GLY A 3 4.38 6.92 17.17
C GLY A 3 5.60 6.77 16.25
N SER A 4 6.19 5.56 16.16
CA SER A 4 7.38 5.34 15.35
C SER A 4 7.05 5.36 13.85
N THR A 5 7.79 6.18 13.09
CA THR A 5 7.70 6.19 11.63
C THR A 5 8.56 5.07 11.05
N THR A 6 7.98 4.24 10.19
CA THR A 6 8.72 3.22 9.43
C THR A 6 8.73 3.54 7.94
N LYS A 7 9.86 3.32 7.29
CA LYS A 7 9.93 3.30 5.82
C LYS A 7 9.50 1.92 5.32
N ARG A 8 8.69 1.87 4.27
CA ARG A 8 8.24 0.63 3.63
C ARG A 8 8.40 0.70 2.12
N GLU A 9 8.95 -0.35 1.51
CA GLU A 9 8.81 -0.57 0.07
C GLU A 9 7.53 -1.38 -0.19
N VAL A 10 6.64 -0.81 -0.99
CA VAL A 10 5.31 -1.35 -1.26
C VAL A 10 5.10 -1.38 -2.76
N ASP A 11 4.64 -2.53 -3.26
CA ASP A 11 4.15 -2.65 -4.62
C ASP A 11 2.66 -2.27 -4.63
N PRO A 12 2.28 -1.11 -5.18
CA PRO A 12 0.90 -0.63 -5.14
C PRO A 12 0.02 -1.48 -6.06
N TYR A 13 -1.07 -2.02 -5.50
CA TYR A 13 -2.04 -2.81 -6.24
C TYR A 13 -3.26 -2.00 -6.63
N GLY A 14 -3.69 -1.11 -5.75
CA GLY A 14 -4.77 -0.18 -6.06
C GLY A 14 -5.09 0.75 -4.90
N LEU A 15 -5.96 1.71 -5.19
CA LEU A 15 -6.35 2.77 -4.28
C LEU A 15 -7.88 2.73 -4.12
N ILE A 16 -8.37 2.82 -2.90
CA ILE A 16 -9.80 2.89 -2.61
C ILE A 16 -10.10 4.05 -1.66
N CYS A 17 -11.24 4.71 -1.89
CA CYS A 17 -11.78 5.71 -0.98
C CYS A 17 -12.98 5.13 -0.22
N ARG A 18 -12.92 5.13 1.12
CA ARG A 18 -14.00 4.69 2.01
C ARG A 18 -14.07 5.63 3.21
N PHE A 19 -15.28 6.03 3.60
CA PHE A 19 -15.49 6.92 4.76
C PHE A 19 -14.59 8.17 4.75
N ASN A 20 -14.41 8.79 3.58
CA ASN A 20 -13.57 9.97 3.37
C ASN A 20 -12.07 9.77 3.60
N ASN A 21 -11.61 8.52 3.72
CA ASN A 21 -10.20 8.14 3.84
C ASN A 21 -9.74 7.40 2.58
N TRP A 22 -8.50 7.68 2.18
CA TRP A 22 -7.85 6.94 1.11
C TRP A 22 -6.99 5.82 1.65
N TYR A 23 -7.15 4.64 1.06
CA TYR A 23 -6.40 3.45 1.41
C TYR A 23 -5.62 2.96 0.20
N LEU A 24 -4.30 2.81 0.37
CA LEU A 24 -3.43 2.14 -0.57
C LEU A 24 -3.38 0.66 -0.19
N ILE A 25 -3.75 -0.18 -1.15
CA ILE A 25 -3.55 -1.62 -1.04
C ILE A 25 -2.31 -1.97 -1.84
N GLY A 26 -1.43 -2.74 -1.23
CA GLY A 26 -0.23 -3.19 -1.90
C GLY A 26 0.49 -4.30 -1.15
N PHE A 27 1.46 -4.90 -1.82
CA PHE A 27 2.32 -5.90 -1.23
C PHE A 27 3.52 -5.24 -0.55
N CYS A 28 3.63 -5.44 0.76
CA CYS A 28 4.74 -4.93 1.54
C CYS A 28 5.92 -5.89 1.41
N ARG A 29 6.98 -5.47 0.73
CA ARG A 29 8.16 -6.33 0.47
C ARG A 29 8.88 -6.75 1.75
N GLU A 30 8.91 -5.89 2.76
CA GLU A 30 9.54 -6.23 4.04
C GLU A 30 8.79 -7.27 4.86
N LYS A 31 7.45 -7.31 4.71
CA LYS A 31 6.59 -8.26 5.42
C LYS A 31 6.16 -9.44 4.55
N GLN A 32 6.55 -9.44 3.27
CA GLN A 32 6.19 -10.44 2.27
C GLN A 32 4.69 -10.77 2.29
N ASN A 33 3.85 -9.73 2.44
CA ASN A 33 2.40 -9.91 2.57
C ASN A 33 1.66 -8.66 2.09
N ARG A 34 0.41 -8.85 1.66
CA ARG A 34 -0.52 -7.78 1.30
C ARG A 34 -0.92 -7.00 2.55
N ARG A 35 -0.91 -5.67 2.43
CA ARG A 35 -1.31 -4.77 3.51
C ARG A 35 -2.08 -3.58 2.96
N VAL A 36 -2.88 -2.99 3.85
CA VAL A 36 -3.61 -1.75 3.61
C VAL A 36 -2.91 -0.64 4.37
N PHE A 37 -2.64 0.46 3.69
CA PHE A 37 -2.00 1.65 4.23
C PHE A 37 -2.97 2.83 4.11
N LEU A 38 -3.28 3.49 5.23
CA LEU A 38 -4.02 4.76 5.20
C LEU A 38 -3.08 5.83 4.65
N LEU A 39 -3.47 6.51 3.57
CA LEU A 39 -2.67 7.57 2.96
C LEU A 39 -2.41 8.71 3.95
N ASP A 40 -3.39 9.04 4.78
CA ASP A 40 -3.31 10.08 5.80
C ASP A 40 -2.20 9.84 6.83
N HIS A 41 -1.76 8.58 7.00
CA HIS A 41 -0.66 8.23 7.90
C HIS A 41 0.71 8.21 7.19
N ILE A 42 0.76 8.43 5.87
CA ILE A 42 2.00 8.45 5.10
C ILE A 42 2.60 9.86 5.14
N GLN A 43 3.67 10.03 5.91
CA GLN A 43 4.36 11.32 6.03
C GLN A 43 5.11 11.72 4.75
N ARG A 44 5.66 10.76 4.01
CA ARG A 44 6.40 10.98 2.76
C ARG A 44 6.20 9.79 1.82
N LEU A 45 5.90 10.10 0.55
CA LEU A 45 5.79 9.13 -0.53
C LEU A 45 6.86 9.42 -1.58
N LYS A 46 7.59 8.40 -2.03
CA LYS A 46 8.49 8.49 -3.18
C LYS A 46 8.19 7.34 -4.14
N VAL A 47 7.80 7.68 -5.36
CA VAL A 47 7.61 6.69 -6.43
C VAL A 47 8.98 6.20 -6.88
N LYS A 48 9.12 4.88 -7.01
CA LYS A 48 10.32 4.25 -7.53
C LYS A 48 10.06 3.93 -9.00
N GLU A 49 10.67 4.71 -9.88
CA GLU A 49 10.59 4.49 -11.32
C GLU A 49 11.31 3.19 -11.72
N ASN A 50 11.04 2.72 -12.94
CA ASN A 50 11.69 1.55 -13.54
C ASN A 50 11.61 0.27 -12.69
N SER A 51 10.48 0.08 -12.00
CA SER A 51 10.24 -1.09 -11.16
C SER A 51 9.11 -1.94 -11.73
N VAL A 52 9.29 -3.26 -11.73
CA VAL A 52 8.25 -4.22 -12.13
C VAL A 52 7.46 -4.63 -10.90
N ILE A 53 6.13 -4.61 -11.04
CA ILE A 53 5.18 -5.03 -10.01
C ILE A 53 4.44 -6.26 -10.54
N SER A 54 4.30 -7.29 -9.71
CA SER A 54 3.47 -8.45 -9.99
C SER A 54 2.14 -8.31 -9.26
N LEU A 55 1.07 -8.11 -10.03
CA LEU A 55 -0.30 -8.16 -9.56
C LEU A 55 -0.78 -9.62 -9.57
N PRO A 56 -1.31 -10.15 -8.46
CA PRO A 56 -1.93 -11.46 -8.45
C PRO A 56 -3.12 -11.50 -9.43
N ALA A 57 -3.26 -12.60 -10.18
CA ALA A 57 -4.32 -12.73 -11.19
C ALA A 57 -5.74 -12.70 -10.59
N ASP A 58 -5.86 -13.06 -9.32
CA ASP A 58 -7.08 -13.09 -8.52
C ASP A 58 -7.29 -11.80 -7.70
N PHE A 59 -6.44 -10.78 -7.85
CA PHE A 59 -6.56 -9.56 -7.07
C PHE A 59 -7.77 -8.72 -7.52
N SER A 60 -8.68 -8.45 -6.58
CA SER A 60 -9.80 -7.54 -6.75
C SER A 60 -9.87 -6.56 -5.58
N LEU A 61 -10.07 -5.28 -5.89
CA LEU A 61 -10.28 -4.22 -4.89
C LEU A 61 -11.63 -4.35 -4.17
N ARG A 62 -12.53 -5.21 -4.65
CA ARG A 62 -13.85 -5.44 -4.03
C ARG A 62 -13.77 -6.34 -2.80
N ASP A 63 -12.67 -7.08 -2.65
CA ASP A 63 -12.50 -8.10 -1.60
C ASP A 63 -11.79 -7.52 -0.35
N ILE A 64 -11.81 -6.19 -0.18
CA ILE A 64 -11.11 -5.43 0.87
C ILE A 64 -12.08 -4.60 1.69
#